data_AF-A0A221SZG6-F1
#
_entry.id   AF-A0A221SZG6-F1
#
_cell.length_a   1.000
_cell.length_b   1.000
_cell.length_c   1.000
_cell.angle_alpha   90.00
_cell.angle_beta   90.00
_cell.angle_gamma   90.00
#
_symmetry.space_group_name_H-M   'P 1'
#
loop_
_entity.id
_entity.type
_entity.pdbx_description
1 polymer ?
#
loop_
_entity_poly.entity_id
_entity_poly.type
_entity_poly.pdbx_seq_one_letter_code
_entity_poly.pdbx_strand_id
1 'polypeptide(L)'
;MPVRLNLAALSDAELAALLGDEALQARYPEVSRARLEARPLPGPVWPLDPWVAPGSGQPGQGWGATPGQTRALNDLHAALGALGAAAQGPCQLSLERRFSHACGYLLGPDTAVTVRWDESPDGRDAPPFVEVLSWLRDDASGVEGVLTTNRPALPSPVPTELVAVRHLPGAALPELLEAHRLHLARHGRGLKLPAEGGWAAAWERLHRRNVDAWDRRGLLLRED
;
A
#
# COMPACT_ATOMS: atom_id res chain seq x y z
N MET A 1 11.09 -8.72 -17.53
CA MET A 1 12.19 -9.28 -16.72
C MET A 1 11.85 -9.07 -15.25
N PRO A 2 12.05 -10.07 -14.38
CA PRO A 2 11.74 -9.92 -12.95
C PRO A 2 12.70 -8.92 -12.31
N VAL A 3 12.17 -7.99 -11.52
CA VAL A 3 12.97 -7.11 -10.66
C VAL A 3 13.03 -7.76 -9.28
N ARG A 4 14.17 -7.68 -8.60
CA ARG A 4 14.31 -8.18 -7.22
C ARG A 4 14.65 -7.05 -6.26
N LEU A 5 14.23 -7.18 -5.00
CA LEU A 5 14.71 -6.28 -3.95
C LEU A 5 16.17 -6.57 -3.62
N ASN A 6 16.97 -5.52 -3.46
CA ASN A 6 18.33 -5.57 -2.94
C ASN A 6 18.29 -5.50 -1.41
N LEU A 7 18.43 -6.65 -0.75
CA LEU A 7 18.36 -6.74 0.71
C LEU A 7 19.49 -5.96 1.40
N ALA A 8 20.64 -5.81 0.75
CA ALA A 8 21.77 -5.06 1.31
C ALA A 8 21.46 -3.55 1.42
N ALA A 9 20.60 -3.03 0.55
CA ALA A 9 20.26 -1.60 0.47
C ALA A 9 19.04 -1.21 1.33
N LEU A 10 18.29 -2.18 1.86
CA LEU A 10 17.21 -1.94 2.82
C LEU A 10 17.78 -1.59 4.19
N SER A 11 17.08 -0.75 4.95
CA SER A 11 17.36 -0.54 6.38
C SER A 11 17.01 -1.77 7.21
N ASP A 12 17.54 -1.87 8.43
CA ASP A 12 17.22 -3.00 9.32
C ASP A 12 15.73 -3.05 9.69
N ALA A 13 15.07 -1.89 9.82
CA ALA A 13 13.63 -1.80 10.04
C ALA A 13 12.82 -2.29 8.82
N GLU A 14 13.23 -1.91 7.60
CA GLU A 14 12.60 -2.41 6.37
C GLU A 14 12.80 -3.92 6.20
N LEU A 15 13.98 -4.44 6.54
CA LEU A 15 14.29 -5.87 6.50
C LEU A 15 13.45 -6.66 7.51
N ALA A 16 13.31 -6.18 8.75
CA ALA A 16 12.49 -6.81 9.77
C ALA A 16 11.01 -6.83 9.34
N ALA A 17 10.51 -5.73 8.78
CA ALA A 17 9.15 -5.66 8.25
C ALA A 17 8.92 -6.58 7.04
N LEU A 18 9.93 -6.77 6.19
CA LEU A 18 9.83 -7.59 4.98
C LEU A 18 9.96 -9.09 5.26
N LEU A 19 10.91 -9.49 6.11
CA LEU A 19 11.26 -10.89 6.35
C LEU A 19 10.62 -11.45 7.63
N GLY A 20 10.30 -10.59 8.59
CA GLY A 20 10.03 -10.99 9.98
C GLY A 20 11.33 -11.19 10.77
N ASP A 21 11.25 -11.06 12.09
CA ASP A 21 12.42 -11.06 12.97
C ASP A 21 13.24 -12.36 12.88
N GLU A 22 12.56 -13.52 12.86
CA GLU A 22 13.24 -14.82 12.79
C GLU A 22 14.02 -15.01 11.48
N ALA A 23 13.37 -14.72 10.34
CA ALA A 23 14.02 -14.84 9.04
C ALA A 23 15.11 -13.79 8.83
N LEU A 24 14.95 -12.60 9.42
CA LEU A 24 16.00 -11.59 9.44
C LEU A 24 17.23 -12.09 10.22
N GLN A 25 17.05 -12.63 11.43
CA GLN A 25 18.17 -13.16 12.23
C GLN A 25 18.94 -14.26 11.47
N ALA A 26 18.22 -15.16 10.79
CA ALA A 26 18.84 -16.20 9.97
C ALA A 26 19.66 -15.63 8.80
N ARG A 27 19.21 -14.53 8.18
CA ARG A 27 19.87 -13.91 7.03
C ARG A 27 20.82 -12.76 7.36
N TYR A 28 20.86 -12.31 8.61
CA TYR A 28 21.63 -11.15 9.04
C TYR A 28 23.13 -11.27 8.72
N PRO A 29 23.79 -12.44 8.88
CA PRO A 29 25.21 -12.58 8.50
C PRO A 29 25.46 -12.32 7.00
N GLU A 30 24.57 -12.79 6.12
CA GLU A 30 24.66 -12.56 4.68
C GLU A 30 24.46 -11.08 4.32
N VAL A 31 23.47 -10.44 4.93
CA VAL A 31 23.17 -9.01 4.75
C VAL A 31 24.34 -8.15 5.21
N SER A 32 24.86 -8.42 6.41
CA SER A 32 25.99 -7.68 6.99
C SER A 32 27.23 -7.80 6.10
N ARG A 33 27.56 -9.03 5.68
CA ARG A 33 28.69 -9.26 4.76
C ARG A 33 28.49 -8.55 3.42
N ALA A 34 27.30 -8.61 2.84
CA ALA A 34 27.02 -7.95 1.57
C ALA A 34 27.18 -6.42 1.66
N ARG A 35 26.72 -5.81 2.75
CA ARG A 35 26.92 -4.37 3.04
C ARG A 35 28.40 -4.01 3.19
N LEU A 36 29.17 -4.81 3.94
CA LEU A 36 30.61 -4.60 4.13
C LEU A 36 31.40 -4.69 2.80
N GLU A 37 31.01 -5.63 1.94
CA GLU A 37 31.61 -5.84 0.63
C GLU A 37 31.04 -4.92 -0.47
N ALA A 38 30.12 -4.00 -0.11
CA ALA A 38 29.39 -3.13 -1.04
C ALA A 38 28.78 -3.87 -2.25
N ARG A 39 28.29 -5.10 -2.04
CA ARG A 39 27.71 -5.94 -3.08
C ARG A 39 26.20 -6.08 -2.94
N PRO A 40 25.45 -6.21 -4.05
CA PRO A 40 24.03 -6.46 -4.00
C PRO A 40 23.74 -7.84 -3.39
N LEU A 41 22.65 -7.93 -2.62
CA LEU A 41 22.13 -9.19 -2.10
C LEU A 41 20.70 -9.40 -2.62
N PRO A 42 20.47 -10.32 -3.56
CA PRO A 42 19.14 -10.53 -4.12
C PRO A 42 18.15 -11.06 -3.09
N GLY A 43 16.98 -10.43 -3.08
CA GLY A 43 15.82 -10.76 -2.27
C GLY A 43 14.65 -11.29 -3.09
N PRO A 44 13.42 -11.13 -2.59
CA PRO A 44 12.22 -11.56 -3.31
C PRO A 44 12.04 -10.79 -4.61
N VAL A 45 11.35 -11.43 -5.57
CA VAL A 45 10.90 -10.78 -6.80
C VAL A 45 9.87 -9.71 -6.44
N TRP A 46 10.06 -8.52 -6.99
CA TRP A 46 9.18 -7.38 -6.85
C TRP A 46 8.42 -7.17 -8.16
N PRO A 47 7.07 -7.19 -8.14
CA PRO A 47 6.30 -6.90 -9.33
C PRO A 47 6.41 -5.42 -9.69
N LEU A 48 6.62 -5.14 -10.99
CA LEU A 48 6.53 -3.78 -11.55
C LEU A 48 5.10 -3.40 -11.96
N ASP A 49 4.20 -4.38 -12.01
CA ASP A 49 2.77 -4.15 -12.18
C ASP A 49 2.07 -4.37 -10.83
N PRO A 50 1.48 -3.32 -10.24
CA PRO A 50 0.83 -3.41 -8.94
C PRO A 50 -0.39 -4.34 -8.90
N TRP A 51 -1.08 -4.55 -10.02
CA TRP A 51 -2.40 -5.18 -10.05
C TRP A 51 -2.37 -6.53 -10.75
N VAL A 52 -3.00 -7.53 -10.12
CA VAL A 52 -3.52 -8.69 -10.85
C VAL A 52 -4.93 -8.28 -11.32
N ALA A 53 -5.25 -8.62 -12.58
CA ALA A 53 -6.51 -8.29 -13.25
C ALA A 53 -7.73 -8.29 -12.32
N PRO A 54 -8.70 -7.37 -12.50
CA PRO A 54 -9.87 -7.25 -11.63
C PRO A 54 -10.51 -8.61 -11.42
N GLY A 55 -10.60 -9.01 -10.15
CA GLY A 55 -11.23 -10.27 -9.79
C GLY A 55 -12.68 -10.20 -10.24
N SER A 56 -13.17 -11.23 -10.91
CA SER A 56 -14.55 -11.32 -11.43
C SER A 56 -15.63 -11.36 -10.34
N GLY A 57 -15.32 -10.97 -9.10
CA GLY A 57 -16.25 -10.97 -7.99
C GLY A 57 -17.00 -9.65 -7.90
N GLN A 58 -18.34 -9.70 -7.95
CA GLN A 58 -19.16 -8.53 -7.64
C GLN A 58 -18.97 -8.11 -6.16
N PRO A 59 -19.07 -6.82 -5.83
CA PRO A 59 -19.24 -6.37 -4.46
C PRO A 59 -20.43 -7.12 -3.83
N GLY A 60 -20.21 -7.86 -2.73
CA GLY A 60 -21.25 -8.65 -2.06
C GLY A 60 -21.13 -10.18 -2.17
N GLN A 61 -20.16 -10.72 -2.91
CA GLN A 61 -19.66 -12.08 -2.64
C GLN A 61 -19.09 -12.13 -1.23
N GLY A 62 -19.14 -13.26 -0.52
CA GLY A 62 -18.62 -13.36 0.85
C GLY A 62 -17.10 -13.25 0.87
N TRP A 63 -16.57 -12.03 1.02
CA TRP A 63 -15.14 -11.77 1.16
C TRP A 63 -14.67 -11.97 2.60
N GLY A 64 -13.41 -12.36 2.76
CA GLY A 64 -12.80 -12.63 4.06
C GLY A 64 -12.72 -14.13 4.39
N ALA A 65 -11.58 -14.52 4.96
CA ALA A 65 -11.27 -15.91 5.30
C ALA A 65 -11.93 -16.40 6.60
N THR A 66 -12.43 -15.49 7.44
CA THR A 66 -13.10 -15.82 8.70
C THR A 66 -14.40 -15.03 8.87
N PRO A 67 -15.39 -15.54 9.64
CA PRO A 67 -16.62 -14.79 9.93
C PRO A 67 -16.38 -13.45 10.62
N GLY A 68 -15.28 -13.31 11.36
CA GLY A 68 -14.86 -12.02 11.95
C GLY A 68 -14.41 -11.04 10.87
N GLN A 69 -13.54 -11.50 9.97
CA GLN A 69 -13.03 -10.68 8.86
C GLN A 69 -14.14 -10.28 7.88
N THR A 70 -15.04 -11.20 7.52
CA THR A 70 -16.20 -10.90 6.67
C THR A 70 -17.10 -9.83 7.27
N ARG A 71 -17.38 -9.89 8.58
CA ARG A 71 -18.16 -8.83 9.27
C ARG A 71 -17.44 -7.49 9.22
N ALA A 72 -16.16 -7.45 9.56
CA ALA A 72 -15.37 -6.22 9.50
C ALA A 72 -15.33 -5.60 8.10
N LEU A 73 -15.20 -6.43 7.05
CA LEU A 73 -15.24 -5.97 5.66
C LEU A 73 -16.61 -5.40 5.28
N ASN A 74 -17.70 -6.06 5.68
CA ASN A 74 -19.06 -5.58 5.45
C ASN A 74 -19.33 -4.25 6.17
N ASP A 75 -18.86 -4.10 7.41
CA ASP A 75 -18.99 -2.87 8.19
C ASP A 75 -18.23 -1.71 7.52
N LEU A 76 -17.01 -1.96 7.04
CA LEU A 76 -16.23 -0.97 6.28
C LEU A 76 -16.90 -0.59 4.96
N HIS A 77 -17.43 -1.58 4.22
CA HIS A 77 -18.16 -1.33 2.97
C HIS A 77 -19.41 -0.48 3.21
N ALA A 78 -20.21 -0.83 4.21
CA ALA A 78 -21.41 -0.09 4.58
C ALA A 78 -21.07 1.34 5.02
N ALA A 79 -20.01 1.51 5.83
CA ALA A 79 -19.57 2.83 6.27
C ALA A 79 -19.08 3.71 5.10
N LEU A 80 -18.31 3.16 4.17
CA LEU A 80 -17.88 3.86 2.96
C LEU A 80 -19.07 4.22 2.06
N GLY A 81 -20.01 3.30 1.88
CA GLY A 81 -21.25 3.55 1.13
C GLY A 81 -22.10 4.66 1.74
N ALA A 82 -22.24 4.68 3.08
CA ALA A 82 -22.95 5.74 3.80
C ALA A 82 -22.29 7.13 3.64
N LEU A 83 -20.99 7.18 3.35
CA LEU A 83 -20.23 8.39 3.05
C LEU A 83 -20.28 8.78 1.56
N GLY A 84 -21.01 8.03 0.73
CA GLY A 84 -21.14 8.27 -0.71
C GLY A 84 -19.94 7.80 -1.53
N ALA A 85 -19.12 6.88 -1.00
CA ALA A 85 -18.00 6.32 -1.75
C ALA A 85 -18.51 5.41 -2.89
N ALA A 86 -18.01 5.63 -4.11
CA ALA A 86 -18.31 4.81 -5.28
C ALA A 86 -17.33 3.63 -5.37
N ALA A 87 -17.83 2.41 -5.13
CA ALA A 87 -17.03 1.20 -5.23
C ALA A 87 -16.53 0.98 -6.67
N GLN A 88 -15.25 0.66 -6.80
CA GLN A 88 -14.55 0.38 -8.07
C GLN A 88 -14.40 -1.13 -8.32
N GLY A 89 -14.79 -1.94 -7.34
CA GLY A 89 -14.72 -3.39 -7.37
C GLY A 89 -13.48 -3.93 -6.66
N PRO A 90 -13.48 -5.23 -6.40
CA PRO A 90 -12.37 -5.91 -5.76
C PRO A 90 -11.28 -6.29 -6.77
N CYS A 91 -10.05 -6.39 -6.28
CA CYS A 91 -8.88 -6.79 -7.04
C CYS A 91 -7.92 -7.59 -6.17
N GLN A 92 -7.04 -8.32 -6.83
CA GLN A 92 -5.94 -9.02 -6.19
C GLN A 92 -4.64 -8.27 -6.48
N LEU A 93 -3.78 -8.16 -5.48
CA LEU A 93 -2.53 -7.43 -5.55
C LEU A 93 -1.37 -8.40 -5.77
N SER A 94 -0.48 -8.05 -6.69
CA SER A 94 0.75 -8.80 -6.95
C SER A 94 1.83 -8.55 -5.89
N LEU A 95 1.73 -7.42 -5.17
CA LEU A 95 2.86 -6.73 -4.54
C LEU A 95 3.23 -7.18 -3.14
N GLU A 96 2.31 -7.75 -2.38
CA GLU A 96 2.57 -8.01 -0.97
C GLU A 96 2.25 -9.48 -0.64
N ARG A 97 3.22 -10.16 -0.02
CA ARG A 97 3.02 -11.51 0.54
C ARG A 97 1.92 -11.55 1.59
N ARG A 98 1.56 -10.38 2.15
CA ARG A 98 0.45 -10.18 3.08
C ARG A 98 -0.49 -9.14 2.50
N PHE A 99 -1.78 -9.29 2.74
CA PHE A 99 -2.81 -8.38 2.22
C PHE A 99 -2.91 -8.34 0.69
N SER A 100 -2.99 -9.52 0.09
CA SER A 100 -3.11 -9.73 -1.35
C SER A 100 -4.47 -9.33 -1.92
N HIS A 101 -5.45 -8.98 -1.09
CA HIS A 101 -6.79 -8.61 -1.55
C HIS A 101 -7.10 -7.16 -1.23
N ALA A 102 -7.79 -6.50 -2.16
CA ALA A 102 -8.17 -5.12 -2.03
C ALA A 102 -9.52 -4.83 -2.69
N CYS A 103 -10.21 -3.81 -2.18
CA CYS A 103 -11.41 -3.24 -2.79
C CYS A 103 -11.24 -1.73 -2.89
N GLY A 104 -11.40 -1.21 -4.11
CA GLY A 104 -11.21 0.20 -4.40
C GLY A 104 -12.48 1.01 -4.27
N TYR A 105 -12.34 2.27 -3.87
CA TYR A 105 -13.43 3.24 -3.80
C TYR A 105 -12.93 4.62 -4.23
N LEU A 106 -13.83 5.41 -4.82
CA LEU A 106 -13.66 6.84 -5.00
C LEU A 106 -14.57 7.57 -4.02
N LEU A 107 -14.00 8.45 -3.20
CA LEU A 107 -14.73 9.27 -2.24
C LEU A 107 -14.62 10.74 -2.66
N GLY A 108 -15.75 11.34 -3.03
CA GLY A 108 -15.74 12.70 -3.58
C GLY A 108 -14.94 12.79 -4.90
N PRO A 109 -14.44 13.98 -5.26
CA PRO A 109 -13.82 14.20 -6.56
C PRO A 109 -12.32 13.85 -6.62
N ASP A 110 -11.61 13.72 -5.50
CA ASP A 110 -10.15 13.74 -5.47
C ASP A 110 -9.51 12.67 -4.56
N THR A 111 -10.30 11.85 -3.88
CA THR A 111 -9.81 10.86 -2.91
C THR A 111 -10.03 9.43 -3.39
N ALA A 112 -8.94 8.67 -3.52
CA ALA A 112 -8.96 7.23 -3.74
C ALA A 112 -8.80 6.48 -2.41
N VAL A 113 -9.72 5.57 -2.11
CA VAL A 113 -9.69 4.75 -0.89
C VAL A 113 -9.51 3.29 -1.27
N THR A 114 -8.71 2.56 -0.51
CA THR A 114 -8.53 1.11 -0.68
C THR A 114 -8.72 0.42 0.66
N VAL A 115 -9.65 -0.53 0.71
CA VAL A 115 -9.76 -1.49 1.82
C VAL A 115 -8.92 -2.71 1.47
N ARG A 116 -8.05 -3.15 2.38
CA ARG A 116 -7.13 -4.27 2.15
C ARG A 116 -7.30 -5.34 3.23
N TRP A 117 -7.19 -6.60 2.83
CA TRP A 117 -7.23 -7.75 3.74
C TRP A 117 -6.44 -8.92 3.16
N ASP A 118 -6.20 -9.91 4.02
CA ASP A 118 -5.47 -11.12 3.67
C ASP A 118 -6.32 -12.35 3.97
N GLU A 119 -6.36 -13.27 3.02
CA GLU A 119 -7.06 -14.56 3.17
C GLU A 119 -6.08 -15.73 3.26
N SER A 120 -4.76 -15.47 3.20
CA SER A 120 -3.73 -16.48 3.38
C SER A 120 -3.75 -17.06 4.81
N PRO A 121 -3.26 -18.31 5.01
CA PRO A 121 -3.21 -18.92 6.33
C PRO A 121 -2.50 -18.08 7.40
N ASP A 122 -1.45 -17.36 7.02
CA ASP A 122 -0.64 -16.54 7.92
C ASP A 122 -1.27 -15.16 8.20
N GLY A 123 -2.19 -14.70 7.36
CA GLY A 123 -2.77 -13.36 7.40
C GLY A 123 -4.26 -13.30 7.71
N ARG A 124 -4.99 -14.43 7.68
CA ARG A 124 -6.46 -14.47 7.83
C ARG A 124 -7.02 -13.93 9.14
N ASP A 125 -6.20 -13.87 10.19
CA ASP A 125 -6.57 -13.33 11.50
C ASP A 125 -6.27 -11.83 11.63
N ALA A 126 -5.52 -11.25 10.68
CA ALA A 126 -5.24 -9.82 10.66
C ALA A 126 -6.51 -9.03 10.29
N PRO A 127 -6.82 -7.93 11.01
CA PRO A 127 -7.96 -7.10 10.68
C PRO A 127 -7.75 -6.42 9.32
N PRO A 128 -8.83 -6.20 8.54
CA PRO A 128 -8.74 -5.38 7.35
C PRO A 128 -8.32 -3.96 7.73
N PHE A 129 -7.63 -3.28 6.82
CA PHE A 129 -7.23 -1.89 6.99
C PHE A 129 -7.58 -1.06 5.76
N VAL A 130 -7.46 0.26 5.91
CA VAL A 130 -7.81 1.26 4.91
C VAL A 130 -6.61 2.13 4.60
N GLU A 131 -6.41 2.40 3.32
CA GLU A 131 -5.46 3.38 2.80
C GLU A 131 -6.22 4.44 2.00
N VAL A 132 -5.89 5.71 2.22
CA VAL A 132 -6.56 6.88 1.64
C VAL A 132 -5.52 7.72 0.93
N LEU A 133 -5.67 7.93 -0.36
CA LEU A 133 -4.71 8.60 -1.24
C LEU A 133 -5.37 9.77 -1.96
N SER A 134 -4.71 10.93 -1.91
CA SER A 134 -5.06 12.09 -2.74
C SER A 134 -3.79 12.65 -3.37
N TRP A 135 -3.84 12.91 -4.67
CA TRP A 135 -2.77 13.62 -5.38
C TRP A 135 -3.02 15.12 -5.29
N LEU A 136 -1.96 15.92 -5.22
CA LEU A 136 -2.06 17.37 -5.17
C LEU A 136 -2.09 17.95 -6.59
N ARG A 137 -2.80 19.07 -6.75
CA ARG A 137 -2.82 19.84 -8.01
C ARG A 137 -1.57 20.70 -8.20
N ASP A 138 -0.93 21.07 -7.10
CA ASP A 138 0.22 21.96 -7.00
C ASP A 138 1.27 21.28 -6.10
N ASP A 139 2.55 21.36 -6.48
CA ASP A 139 3.69 20.77 -5.78
C ASP A 139 4.43 21.79 -4.90
N ALA A 140 3.85 22.96 -4.63
CA ALA A 140 4.44 24.03 -3.82
C ALA A 140 4.95 23.60 -2.42
N SER A 141 4.46 22.47 -1.89
CA SER A 141 4.90 21.92 -0.60
C SER A 141 6.04 20.90 -0.68
N GLY A 142 6.58 20.62 -1.88
CA GLY A 142 7.65 19.65 -2.10
C GLY A 142 7.18 18.18 -2.06
N VAL A 143 5.87 17.94 -1.92
CA VAL A 143 5.23 16.62 -2.06
C VAL A 143 4.19 16.68 -3.18
N GLU A 144 3.98 15.54 -3.85
CA GLU A 144 3.02 15.38 -4.93
C GLU A 144 1.67 14.84 -4.45
N GLY A 145 1.65 14.17 -3.29
CA GLY A 145 0.45 13.50 -2.79
C GLY A 145 0.49 13.24 -1.29
N VAL A 146 -0.67 12.86 -0.74
CA VAL A 146 -0.86 12.48 0.65
C VAL A 146 -1.42 11.07 0.73
N LEU A 147 -0.84 10.25 1.60
CA LEU A 147 -1.29 8.89 1.89
C LEU A 147 -1.57 8.78 3.39
N THR A 148 -2.80 8.44 3.77
CA THR A 148 -3.17 8.18 5.16
C THR A 148 -3.59 6.73 5.31
N THR A 149 -3.11 6.04 6.35
CA THR A 149 -3.38 4.60 6.51
C THR A 149 -3.47 4.18 7.97
N ASN A 150 -4.39 3.26 8.28
CA ASN A 150 -4.50 2.62 9.60
C ASN A 150 -3.90 1.20 9.65
N ARG A 151 -3.09 0.83 8.65
CA ARG A 151 -2.36 -0.45 8.62
C ARG A 151 -1.61 -0.73 9.93
N PRO A 152 -1.46 -1.99 10.38
CA PRO A 152 -0.81 -2.29 11.66
C PRO A 152 0.68 -1.89 11.73
N ALA A 153 1.43 -2.07 10.65
CA ALA A 153 2.86 -1.75 10.56
C ALA A 153 3.11 -0.94 9.28
N LEU A 154 4.14 -0.09 9.22
CA LEU A 154 4.44 0.76 8.05
C LEU A 154 4.66 -0.05 6.75
N PRO A 155 4.43 0.56 5.57
CA PRO A 155 4.81 -0.05 4.29
C PRO A 155 6.31 -0.28 4.22
N SER A 156 6.70 -1.48 3.79
CA SER A 156 8.09 -1.85 3.50
C SER A 156 8.18 -2.40 2.07
N PRO A 157 9.05 -1.84 1.21
CA PRO A 157 9.96 -0.72 1.48
C PRO A 157 9.22 0.61 1.74
N VAL A 158 9.91 1.56 2.40
CA VAL A 158 9.29 2.86 2.73
C VAL A 158 8.87 3.58 1.44
N PRO A 159 7.67 4.20 1.39
CA PRO A 159 7.22 4.96 0.23
C PRO A 159 8.16 6.13 -0.10
N THR A 160 8.03 6.66 -1.32
CA THR A 160 8.79 7.85 -1.74
C THR A 160 8.56 9.05 -0.82
N GLU A 161 9.61 9.83 -0.63
CA GLU A 161 9.64 11.16 -0.03
C GLU A 161 8.68 12.15 -0.68
N LEU A 162 8.28 11.91 -1.95
CA LEU A 162 7.34 12.74 -2.69
C LEU A 162 5.89 12.55 -2.24
N VAL A 163 5.60 11.60 -1.36
CA VAL A 163 4.27 11.36 -0.81
C VAL A 163 4.32 11.53 0.70
N ALA A 164 3.57 12.49 1.22
CA ALA A 164 3.46 12.66 2.66
C ALA A 164 2.60 11.54 3.25
N VAL A 165 3.20 10.70 4.09
CA VAL A 165 2.53 9.54 4.70
C VAL A 165 2.12 9.86 6.13
N ARG A 166 0.85 9.64 6.45
CA ARG A 166 0.30 9.71 7.81
C ARG A 166 -0.18 8.32 8.25
N HIS A 167 0.55 7.73 9.19
CA HIS A 167 0.25 6.41 9.73
C HIS A 167 -0.49 6.52 11.08
N LEU A 168 -1.68 5.92 11.15
CA LEU A 168 -2.57 5.95 12.32
C LEU A 168 -3.07 4.53 12.64
N PRO A 169 -2.19 3.65 13.15
CA PRO A 169 -2.51 2.24 13.33
C PRO A 169 -3.75 2.06 14.22
N GLY A 170 -4.72 1.26 13.74
CA GLY A 170 -5.95 0.97 14.48
C GLY A 170 -7.00 2.09 14.51
N ALA A 171 -6.73 3.25 13.90
CA ALA A 171 -7.72 4.33 13.80
C ALA A 171 -8.98 3.86 13.06
N ALA A 172 -10.14 4.26 13.56
CA ALA A 172 -11.42 3.99 12.90
C ALA A 172 -11.56 4.78 11.60
N LEU A 173 -12.38 4.30 10.67
CA LEU A 173 -12.56 4.95 9.35
C LEU A 173 -12.90 6.46 9.44
N PRO A 174 -13.81 6.94 10.31
CA PRO A 174 -14.11 8.37 10.41
C PRO A 174 -12.90 9.20 10.85
N GLU A 175 -12.12 8.70 11.81
CA GLU A 175 -10.89 9.34 12.29
C GLU A 175 -9.84 9.39 11.18
N LEU A 176 -9.69 8.29 10.43
CA LEU A 176 -8.75 8.19 9.32
C LEU A 176 -9.07 9.21 8.22
N LEU A 177 -10.34 9.34 7.84
CA LEU A 177 -10.80 10.27 6.80
C LEU A 177 -10.65 11.72 7.24
N GLU A 178 -10.99 12.05 8.49
CA GLU A 178 -10.79 13.39 9.02
C GLU A 178 -9.30 13.74 9.08
N ALA A 179 -8.47 12.81 9.55
CA ALA A 179 -7.03 12.96 9.55
C ALA A 179 -6.45 13.16 8.14
N HIS A 180 -6.98 12.44 7.14
CA HIS A 180 -6.60 12.61 5.73
C HIS A 180 -6.99 13.98 5.20
N ARG A 181 -8.23 14.43 5.45
CA ARG A 181 -8.71 15.76 5.04
C ARG A 181 -7.84 16.88 5.60
N LEU A 182 -7.51 16.80 6.89
CA LEU A 182 -6.62 17.75 7.55
C LEU A 182 -5.19 17.68 6.99
N HIS A 183 -4.71 16.50 6.64
CA HIS A 183 -3.39 16.33 6.03
C HIS A 183 -3.32 16.93 4.62
N LEU A 184 -4.32 16.63 3.79
CA LEU A 184 -4.48 17.20 2.45
C LEU A 184 -4.51 18.73 2.51
N ALA A 185 -5.36 19.31 3.37
CA ALA A 185 -5.51 20.76 3.51
C ALA A 185 -4.22 21.49 3.93
N ARG A 186 -3.28 20.80 4.61
CA ARG A 186 -1.98 21.37 4.97
C ARG A 186 -1.03 21.47 3.77
N HIS A 187 -1.16 20.58 2.80
CA HIS A 187 -0.27 20.51 1.63
C HIS A 187 -0.86 21.18 0.38
N GLY A 188 -2.18 21.25 0.26
CA GLY A 188 -2.83 21.94 -0.85
C GLY A 188 -4.23 21.43 -1.16
N ARG A 189 -4.56 21.39 -2.46
CA ARG A 189 -5.85 20.91 -2.97
C ARG A 189 -5.66 19.61 -3.73
N GLY A 190 -6.62 18.71 -3.58
CA GLY A 190 -6.65 17.46 -4.33
C GLY A 190 -6.84 17.67 -5.83
N LEU A 191 -6.18 16.82 -6.60
CA LEU A 191 -6.37 16.67 -8.03
C LEU A 191 -7.63 15.83 -8.25
N LYS A 192 -8.54 16.33 -9.10
CA LYS A 192 -9.74 15.60 -9.45
C LYS A 192 -9.39 14.28 -10.15
N LEU A 193 -9.90 13.18 -9.62
CA LEU A 193 -9.80 11.85 -10.18
C LEU A 193 -10.98 11.59 -11.16
N PRO A 194 -10.75 10.89 -12.27
CA PRO A 194 -11.83 10.46 -13.14
C PRO A 194 -12.70 9.41 -12.45
N ALA A 195 -14.00 9.41 -12.74
CA ALA A 195 -14.94 8.47 -12.13
C ALA A 195 -14.66 7.01 -12.53
N GLU A 196 -14.25 6.80 -13.78
CA GLU A 196 -13.84 5.50 -14.30
C GLU A 196 -12.31 5.42 -14.29
N GLY A 197 -11.77 4.33 -13.73
CA GLY A 197 -10.33 4.06 -13.70
C GLY A 197 -9.51 4.99 -12.79
N GLY A 198 -10.09 6.05 -12.21
CA GLY A 198 -9.35 7.04 -11.43
C GLY A 198 -8.73 6.49 -10.15
N TRP A 199 -9.38 5.51 -9.53
CA TRP A 199 -8.81 4.80 -8.38
C TRP A 199 -7.54 4.04 -8.80
N ALA A 200 -7.61 3.19 -9.83
CA ALA A 200 -6.48 2.40 -10.29
C ALA A 200 -5.32 3.29 -10.74
N ALA A 201 -5.61 4.35 -11.50
CA ALA A 201 -4.62 5.33 -11.95
C ALA A 201 -3.93 6.05 -10.79
N ALA A 202 -4.65 6.38 -9.71
CA ALA A 202 -4.07 7.03 -8.55
C ALA A 202 -3.03 6.13 -7.86
N TRP A 203 -3.35 4.85 -7.69
CA TRP A 203 -2.46 3.89 -7.04
C TRP A 203 -1.32 3.41 -7.95
N GLU A 204 -1.55 3.30 -9.26
CA GLU A 204 -0.50 3.04 -10.25
C GLU A 204 0.53 4.18 -10.25
N ARG A 205 0.08 5.44 -10.15
CA ARG A 205 0.97 6.59 -9.99
C ARG A 205 1.82 6.47 -8.72
N LEU A 206 1.24 6.06 -7.60
CA LEU A 206 1.97 5.86 -6.34
C LEU A 206 3.03 4.76 -6.50
N HIS A 207 2.65 3.64 -7.09
CA HIS A 207 3.55 2.53 -7.35
C HIS A 207 4.74 2.97 -8.22
N ARG A 208 4.48 3.69 -9.32
CA ARG A 208 5.53 4.20 -10.21
C ARG A 208 6.49 5.13 -9.49
N ARG A 209 5.97 6.05 -8.67
CA ARG A 209 6.81 6.95 -7.86
C ARG A 209 7.67 6.21 -6.83
N ASN A 210 7.11 5.17 -6.21
CA ASN A 210 7.85 4.31 -5.30
C ASN A 210 8.97 3.56 -6.04
N VAL A 211 8.67 2.95 -7.20
CA VAL A 211 9.67 2.27 -8.04
C VAL A 211 10.79 3.22 -8.44
N ASP A 212 10.48 4.43 -8.91
CA ASP A 212 11.49 5.43 -9.26
C ASP A 212 12.37 5.81 -8.07
N ALA A 213 11.79 6.00 -6.88
CA ALA A 213 12.54 6.32 -5.67
C ALA A 213 13.40 5.15 -5.18
N TRP A 214 12.89 3.93 -5.30
CA TRP A 214 13.59 2.70 -4.93
C TRP A 214 14.75 2.39 -5.89
N ASP A 215 14.59 2.68 -7.17
CA ASP A 215 15.66 2.60 -8.18
C ASP A 215 16.79 3.57 -7.84
N ARG A 216 16.47 4.85 -7.54
CA ARG A 216 17.46 5.86 -7.08
C ARG A 216 18.19 5.44 -5.80
N ARG A 217 17.52 4.73 -4.90
CA ARG A 217 18.09 4.20 -3.64
C ARG A 217 18.92 2.92 -3.84
N GLY A 218 18.98 2.36 -5.06
CA GLY A 218 19.66 1.08 -5.32
C GLY A 218 18.96 -0.13 -4.69
N LEU A 219 17.65 -0.02 -4.41
CA LEU A 219 16.84 -1.10 -3.83
C LEU A 219 16.39 -2.12 -4.87
N LEU A 220 16.47 -1.82 -6.16
CA LEU A 220 15.99 -2.67 -7.23
C LEU A 220 17.16 -3.27 -8.00
N LEU A 221 17.20 -4.60 -8.09
CA LEU A 221 18.11 -5.35 -8.93
C LEU A 221 17.36 -5.74 -10.20
N ARG A 222 17.84 -5.26 -11.33
CA ARG A 222 17.37 -5.65 -12.67
C ARG A 222 18.29 -6.78 -13.12
N GLU A 223 17.72 -7.95 -13.40
CA GLU A 223 18.48 -9.01 -14.07
C GLU A 223 18.70 -8.58 -15.52
N ASP A 224 19.94 -8.67 -16.01
CA ASP A 224 20.34 -8.41 -17.41
C ASP A 224 20.00 -9.59 -18.34
#